data_AF-A0A9E1SA46-F1
#
_entry.id   AF-A0A9E1SA46-F1
#
_cell.length_a   1.000
_cell.length_b   1.000
_cell.length_c   1.000
_cell.angle_alpha   90.00
_cell.angle_beta   90.00
_cell.angle_gamma   90.00
#
_symmetry.space_group_name_H-M   'P 1'
#
loop_
_entity.id
_entity.type
_entity.pdbx_description
1 polymer ?
#
loop_
_entity_poly.entity_id
_entity_poly.type
_entity_poly.pdbx_seq_one_letter_code
_entity_poly.pdbx_strand_id
1 'polypeptide(L)' 'MEQLEKGKTYAWCSCGKSDNQPWCNGAHQGTEFKPHVFKAEESKPAAMCGCKQTKNPPYCDGSHANL' A
#
# COMPACT_ATOMS: atom_id res chain seq x y z
N MET A 1 -0.84 1.21 11.15
CA MET A 1 0.00 0.01 10.93
C MET A 1 -0.95 -1.12 10.64
N GLU A 2 -0.57 -2.01 9.71
CA GLU A 2 -1.37 -3.17 9.33
C GLU A 2 -0.67 -4.45 9.80
N GLN A 3 -1.44 -5.45 10.25
CA GLN A 3 -0.90 -6.78 10.53
C GLN A 3 -0.82 -7.59 9.24
N LEU A 4 0.39 -7.82 8.73
CA LEU A 4 0.59 -8.73 7.60
C LEU A 4 0.59 -10.19 8.08
N GLU A 5 0.21 -11.07 7.17
CA GLU A 5 0.11 -12.50 7.39
C GLU A 5 0.97 -13.22 6.35
N LYS A 6 1.91 -14.03 6.79
CA LYS A 6 2.80 -14.80 5.91
C LYS A 6 2.00 -15.58 4.87
N GLY A 7 2.41 -15.46 3.62
CA GLY A 7 1.82 -16.16 2.49
C GLY A 7 0.57 -15.52 1.91
N LYS A 8 -0.05 -14.55 2.60
CA LYS A 8 -1.20 -13.81 2.09
C LYS A 8 -0.76 -12.77 1.06
N THR A 9 -1.53 -12.67 -0.02
CA THR A 9 -1.33 -11.66 -1.06
C THR A 9 -2.13 -10.42 -0.72
N TYR A 10 -1.48 -9.27 -0.83
CA TYR A 10 -2.04 -7.96 -0.58
C TYR A 10 -1.94 -7.10 -1.83
N ALA A 11 -2.92 -6.22 -2.04
CA ALA A 11 -2.91 -5.23 -3.10
C ALA A 11 -2.87 -3.84 -2.48
N TRP A 12 -1.70 -3.22 -2.43
CA TRP A 12 -1.56 -1.86 -1.91
C TRP A 12 -2.08 -0.82 -2.91
N CYS A 13 -2.88 0.12 -2.41
CA CYS A 13 -3.41 1.22 -3.21
C CYS A 13 -2.29 2.22 -3.54
N SER A 14 -1.97 2.38 -4.82
CA SER A 14 -1.03 3.38 -5.33
C SER A 14 -1.70 4.68 -5.79
N CYS A 15 -3.00 4.65 -6.12
CA CYS A 15 -3.70 5.80 -6.71
C CYS A 15 -4.23 6.84 -5.68
N GLY A 16 -4.23 6.51 -4.39
CA GLY A 16 -4.77 7.37 -3.32
C GLY A 16 -6.31 7.44 -3.23
N LYS A 17 -7.05 6.88 -4.17
CA LYS A 17 -8.53 6.99 -4.25
C LYS A 17 -9.31 5.90 -3.51
N SER A 18 -8.65 4.88 -2.99
CA SER A 18 -9.32 3.80 -2.25
C SER A 18 -9.89 4.34 -0.93
N ASP A 19 -11.10 3.93 -0.56
CA ASP A 19 -11.67 4.13 0.77
C ASP A 19 -11.21 3.06 1.78
N ASN A 20 -10.72 1.93 1.28
CA ASN A 20 -10.16 0.83 2.05
C ASN A 20 -8.63 0.97 2.22
N GLN A 21 -8.13 2.20 2.44
CA GLN A 21 -6.68 2.43 2.62
C GLN A 21 -6.15 1.56 3.77
N PRO A 22 -4.94 0.99 3.64
CA PRO A 22 -3.96 1.19 2.56
C PRO A 22 -4.17 0.29 1.33
N TRP A 23 -5.25 -0.48 1.29
CA TRP A 23 -5.52 -1.52 0.30
C TRP A 23 -6.31 -0.99 -0.89
N CYS A 24 -6.16 -1.67 -2.03
CA CYS A 24 -6.89 -1.36 -3.24
C CYS A 24 -8.33 -1.91 -3.17
N ASN A 25 -9.31 -1.06 -3.49
CA ASN A 25 -10.73 -1.41 -3.62
C ASN A 25 -11.24 -1.37 -5.08
N GLY A 26 -10.38 -1.07 -6.05
CA GLY A 26 -10.77 -0.90 -7.46
C GLY A 26 -10.94 0.56 -7.92
N ALA A 27 -10.94 1.55 -7.02
CA ALA A 27 -11.10 2.98 -7.38
C ALA A 27 -10.01 3.58 -8.29
N HIS A 28 -8.99 2.80 -8.65
CA HIS A 28 -7.97 3.18 -9.65
C HIS A 28 -8.45 2.99 -11.10
N GLN A 29 -9.57 2.29 -11.34
CA GLN A 29 -10.10 2.09 -12.69
C GLN A 29 -10.29 3.42 -13.44
N GLY A 30 -9.87 3.45 -14.71
CA GLY A 30 -9.89 4.66 -15.53
C GLY A 30 -8.69 5.60 -15.32
N THR A 31 -7.72 5.24 -14.48
CA THR A 31 -6.44 5.95 -14.34
C THR A 31 -5.27 5.08 -14.83
N GLU A 32 -4.09 5.67 -14.94
CA GLU A 32 -2.85 4.94 -15.25
C GLU A 32 -2.31 4.11 -14.06
N PHE A 33 -2.81 4.37 -12.85
CA PHE A 33 -2.33 3.72 -11.63
C PHE A 33 -2.82 2.27 -11.54
N LYS A 34 -1.89 1.38 -11.17
CA LYS A 34 -2.18 -0.03 -10.84
C LYS A 34 -1.77 -0.31 -9.40
N PRO A 35 -2.54 -1.13 -8.66
CA PRO A 35 -2.16 -1.49 -7.29
C PRO A 35 -0.84 -2.27 -7.28
N HIS A 36 -0.05 -2.05 -6.23
CA HIS A 36 1.16 -2.83 -6.03
C HIS A 36 0.79 -4.14 -5.31
N VAL A 37 0.81 -5.25 -6.04
CA VAL A 37 0.47 -6.56 -5.51
C VAL A 37 1.73 -7.26 -5.01
N PHE A 38 1.72 -7.71 -3.76
CA PHE A 38 2.84 -8.43 -3.16
C PHE A 38 2.34 -9.57 -2.27
N LYS A 39 3.19 -10.57 -2.04
CA LYS A 39 2.95 -11.66 -1.08
C LYS A 39 3.77 -11.37 0.17
N ALA A 40 3.14 -11.36 1.34
CA ALA A 40 3.86 -11.15 2.59
C ALA A 40 4.73 -12.36 2.91
N GLU A 41 6.02 -12.14 3.16
CA GLU A 41 6.98 -13.20 3.47
C GLU A 41 6.93 -13.63 4.94
N GLU A 42 6.44 -12.74 5.80
CA GLU A 42 6.39 -12.91 7.25
C GLU A 42 5.09 -12.33 7.83
N SER A 43 4.64 -12.89 8.95
CA SER A 43 3.55 -12.32 9.73
C SER A 43 4.10 -11.28 10.68
N LYS A 44 3.90 -9.99 10.37
CA LYS A 44 4.40 -8.88 11.19
C LYS A 44 3.57 -7.61 11.01
N PRO A 45 3.55 -6.71 12.02
CA PRO A 45 3.04 -5.36 11.82
C PRO A 45 3.91 -4.62 10.79
N ALA A 46 3.27 -3.93 9.86
CA ALA A 46 3.91 -3.12 8.84
C ALA A 46 3.30 -1.73 8.77
N ALA A 47 4.15 -0.71 8.67
CA ALA A 47 3.70 0.63 8.32
C ALA A 47 3.51 0.69 6.80
N MET A 48 2.26 0.72 6.34
CA MET A 48 1.94 0.85 4.92
C MET A 48 1.89 2.32 4.52
N CYS A 49 2.35 2.65 3.31
CA CYS A 49 2.36 4.04 2.86
C CYS A 49 0.94 4.56 2.59
N GLY A 50 0.54 5.62 3.31
CA GLY A 50 -0.72 6.34 3.09
C GLY A 50 -0.62 7.50 2.08
N CYS A 51 0.49 8.24 2.07
CA CYS A 51 0.64 9.45 1.24
C CYS A 51 0.94 9.20 -0.25
N LYS A 52 1.31 7.95 -0.60
CA LYS A 52 1.68 7.50 -1.96
C LYS A 52 2.98 8.07 -2.53
N GLN A 53 3.79 8.72 -1.68
CA GLN A 53 5.09 9.30 -2.03
C GLN A 53 6.29 8.47 -1.56
N THR A 54 6.06 7.23 -1.10
CA THR A 54 7.14 6.34 -0.65
C THR A 54 8.05 5.95 -1.81
N LYS A 55 9.35 5.88 -1.54
CA LYS A 55 10.39 5.31 -2.42
C LYS A 55 10.59 3.81 -2.16
N ASN A 56 9.94 3.27 -1.13
CA ASN A 56 9.96 1.85 -0.77
C ASN A 56 8.54 1.26 -0.75
N PRO A 57 7.81 1.24 -1.89
CA PRO A 57 6.47 0.67 -1.93
C PRO A 57 6.50 -0.82 -1.55
N PRO A 58 5.50 -1.31 -0.80
CA PRO A 58 4.28 -0.62 -0.35
C PRO A 58 4.41 0.05 1.04
N TYR A 59 5.62 0.09 1.61
CA TYR A 59 5.88 0.47 2.99
C TYR A 59 6.07 1.98 3.17
N CYS A 60 5.80 2.48 4.38
CA CYS A 60 6.09 3.84 4.77
C CYS A 60 7.60 4.00 5.02
N ASP A 61 8.20 5.00 4.40
CA ASP A 61 9.61 5.37 4.54
C ASP A 61 9.79 6.79 5.13
N GLY A 62 8.70 7.41 5.58
CA GLY A 62 8.71 8.76 6.15
C GLY A 62 8.69 9.89 5.11
N SER A 63 8.61 9.59 3.80
CA SER A 63 8.60 10.63 2.74
C SER A 63 7.50 11.69 2.93
N HIS A 64 6.40 11.36 3.61
CA HIS A 64 5.32 12.30 3.92
C HIS A 64 5.74 13.47 4.82
N ALA A 65 6.83 13.36 5.56
CA ALA A 65 7.30 14.43 6.45
C ALA A 65 7.87 15.64 5.68
N ASN A 66 8.12 15.50 4.37
CA ASN A 66 8.70 16.53 3.51
C ASN A 66 7.77 16.93 2.36
N LEU A 67 6.44 16.78 2.52
CA LEU A 67 5.43 17.15 1.53
C LEU A 67 4.87 18.55 1.76
#